data_AF-A0A975NAR2-F1
#
_entry.id   AF-A0A975NAR2-F1
#
_cell.length_a   1.000
_cell.length_b   1.000
_cell.length_c   1.000
_cell.angle_alpha   90.00
_cell.angle_beta   90.00
_cell.angle_gamma   90.00
#
_symmetry.space_group_name_H-M   'P 1'
#
loop_
_entity.id
_entity.type
_entity.pdbx_description
1 polymer ?
#
loop_
_entity_poly.entity_id
_entity_poly.type
_entity_poly.pdbx_seq_one_letter_code
_entity_poly.pdbx_strand_id
1 'polypeptide(L)' 'MSLSEVNAAKAIFGWPLYSTLNAVSFSGAQPDWRTKVTTFTQFLPVLCITTAIWAIGWATSIWLLASIVV' A
#
# COMPACT_ATOMS: atom_id res chain seq x y z
N MET A 1 11.36 -0.43 23.64
CA MET A 1 10.65 -1.03 22.48
C MET A 1 11.64 -1.89 21.74
N SER A 2 11.48 -3.22 21.76
CA SER A 2 12.31 -4.12 20.96
C SER A 2 11.94 -3.93 19.49
N LEU A 3 12.91 -3.56 18.66
CA LEU A 3 12.76 -3.55 17.20
C LEU A 3 12.62 -5.00 16.76
N SER A 4 11.38 -5.50 16.72
CA SER A 4 11.11 -6.82 16.15
C SER A 4 11.62 -6.84 14.72
N GLU A 5 12.45 -7.81 14.37
CA GLU A 5 12.95 -7.98 13.01
C GLU A 5 11.78 -7.98 12.03
N VAL A 6 11.64 -6.89 11.28
CA VAL A 6 10.60 -6.78 10.27
C VAL A 6 11.07 -7.63 9.10
N ASN A 7 10.57 -8.86 9.03
CA ASN A 7 10.79 -9.74 7.89
C ASN A 7 10.49 -8.97 6.59
N ALA A 8 11.35 -9.08 5.57
CA ALA A 8 11.26 -8.33 4.31
C ALA A 8 9.88 -8.48 3.66
N ALA A 9 9.23 -9.66 3.77
CA ALA A 9 7.88 -9.86 3.29
C ALA A 9 6.85 -8.96 4.04
N LYS A 10 6.99 -8.79 5.35
CA LYS A 10 6.13 -7.92 6.15
C LYS A 10 6.39 -6.45 5.85
N ALA A 11 7.62 -6.08 5.52
CA ALA A 11 7.94 -4.73 5.03
C ALA A 11 7.34 -4.48 3.63
N ILE A 12 7.47 -5.43 2.71
CA ILE A 12 7.03 -5.28 1.31
C ILE A 12 5.51 -5.36 1.16
N PHE A 13 4.83 -6.25 1.89
CA PHE A 13 3.38 -6.44 1.76
C PHE A 13 2.57 -5.76 2.87
N GLY A 14 3.13 -5.70 4.08
CA GLY A 14 2.44 -5.13 5.23
C GLY A 14 2.43 -3.60 5.19
N TRP A 15 3.60 -2.97 5.01
CA TRP A 15 3.69 -1.50 5.04
C TRP A 15 2.78 -0.82 4.00
N PRO A 16 2.71 -1.30 2.75
CA PRO A 16 1.78 -0.72 1.77
C PRO A 16 0.31 -0.79 2.17
N LEU A 17 -0.10 -1.93 2.73
CA LEU A 17 -1.48 -2.14 3.17
C LEU A 17 -1.82 -1.26 4.37
N TYR A 18 -0.94 -1.21 5.38
CA TYR A 18 -1.13 -0.38 6.57
C TYR A 18 -1.16 1.12 6.24
N SER A 19 -0.24 1.59 5.38
CA SER A 19 -0.19 2.99 4.95
C SER A 19 -1.47 3.40 4.21
N THR A 20 -2.01 2.51 3.37
CA THR A 20 -3.26 2.74 2.63
C THR A 20 -4.46 2.83 3.57
N LEU A 21 -4.58 1.89 4.52
CA LEU A 21 -5.67 1.89 5.51
C LEU A 21 -5.63 3.13 6.41
N ASN A 22 -4.44 3.53 6.86
CA ASN A 22 -4.27 4.74 7.67
C ASN A 22 -4.63 6.01 6.89
N ALA A 23 -4.21 6.12 5.62
CA ALA A 23 -4.53 7.25 4.76
C ALA A 23 -6.04 7.41 4.55
N VAL A 24 -6.75 6.31 4.27
CA VAL A 24 -8.21 6.31 4.06
C VAL A 24 -8.94 6.64 5.37
N SER A 25 -8.52 6.04 6.48
CA SER A 25 -9.14 6.27 7.80
C SER A 25 -8.97 7.72 8.25
N PHE A 26 -7.75 8.26 8.11
CA PHE A 26 -7.42 9.61 8.54
C PHE A 26 -8.08 10.70 7.67
N SER A 27 -8.14 10.48 6.35
CA SER A 27 -8.87 11.38 5.45
C SER A 27 -10.38 11.30 5.67
N GLY A 28 -10.94 10.11 5.93
CA GLY A 28 -12.37 9.92 6.21
C GLY A 28 -12.85 10.59 7.51
N ALA A 29 -11.97 10.68 8.51
CA ALA A 29 -12.25 11.29 9.81
C ALA A 29 -12.30 12.83 9.81
N GLN A 30 -11.90 13.50 8.71
CA GLN A 30 -11.94 14.96 8.66
C GLN A 30 -13.38 15.48 8.62
N PRO A 31 -13.74 16.54 9.34
CA PRO A 31 -15.12 17.03 9.40
C PRO A 31 -15.58 17.72 8.12
N ASP A 32 -14.66 18.32 7.36
CA ASP A 32 -14.97 19.19 6.22
C ASP A 32 -14.54 18.56 4.88
N TRP A 33 -15.39 18.65 3.85
CA TRP A 33 -15.18 17.98 2.55
C TRP A 33 -13.86 18.42 1.89
N ARG A 34 -13.57 19.72 1.94
CA ARG A 34 -12.36 20.29 1.33
C ARG A 34 -11.10 19.76 2.02
N THR A 35 -11.15 19.58 3.33
CA THR A 35 -10.06 19.00 4.13
C THR A 35 -9.91 17.51 3.84
N LYS A 36 -11.01 16.75 3.75
CA LYS A 36 -10.97 15.32 3.34
C LYS A 36 -10.20 15.13 2.04
N VAL A 37 -10.56 15.89 1.00
CA VAL A 37 -9.93 15.80 -0.32
C VAL A 37 -8.46 16.21 -0.26
N THR A 38 -8.14 17.30 0.44
CA THR A 38 -6.76 17.80 0.55
C THR A 38 -5.87 16.77 1.27
N THR A 39 -6.35 16.24 2.40
CA THR A 39 -5.65 15.21 3.17
C THR A 39 -5.48 13.92 2.38
N PHE A 40 -6.52 13.48 1.65
CA PHE A 40 -6.40 12.32 0.76
C PHE A 40 -5.36 12.54 -0.36
N THR A 41 -5.34 13.75 -0.94
CA THR A 41 -4.38 14.12 -1.99
C THR A 41 -2.93 14.14 -1.47
N GLN A 42 -2.71 14.44 -0.20
CA GLN A 42 -1.38 14.34 0.42
C GLN A 42 -0.89 12.88 0.52
N PHE A 43 -1.80 11.91 0.60
CA PHE A 43 -1.47 10.49 0.62
C PHE A 43 -1.35 9.85 -0.77
N LEU A 44 -1.75 10.56 -1.85
CA LEU A 44 -1.74 10.04 -3.22
C LEU A 44 -0.36 9.50 -3.66
N PRO A 45 0.78 10.17 -3.38
CA PRO A 45 2.10 9.63 -3.70
C PRO A 45 2.38 8.29 -3.03
N VAL A 46 1.99 8.15 -1.77
CA VAL A 46 2.13 6.90 -1.01
C VAL A 46 1.25 5.82 -1.63
N LEU A 47 -0.01 6.13 -1.93
CA LEU A 47 -0.94 5.21 -2.58
C LEU A 47 -0.46 4.75 -3.97
N CYS A 48 0.18 5.63 -4.74
CA CYS A 48 0.78 5.27 -6.02
C CYS A 48 1.93 4.27 -5.85
N ILE A 49 2.83 4.53 -4.90
CA ILE A 49 3.97 3.63 -4.61
C ILE A 49 3.47 2.27 -4.15
N THR A 50 2.51 2.24 -3.22
CA THR A 50 1.95 0.99 -2.70
C THR A 50 1.27 0.18 -3.79
N THR A 51 0.49 0.83 -4.66
CA THR A 51 -0.17 0.18 -5.79
C THR A 51 0.85 -0.38 -6.79
N ALA A 52 1.93 0.34 -7.07
CA ALA A 52 2.99 -0.14 -7.96
C ALA A 52 3.68 -1.40 -7.40
N ILE A 53 4.01 -1.42 -6.11
CA ILE A 53 4.60 -2.60 -5.45
C ILE A 53 3.67 -3.81 -5.56
N TRP A 54 2.37 -3.63 -5.29
CA TRP A 54 1.38 -4.70 -5.43
C TRP A 54 1.24 -5.17 -6.87
N ALA A 55 1.18 -4.25 -7.84
CA ALA A 55 1.08 -4.59 -9.25
C ALA A 55 2.29 -5.43 -9.72
N ILE A 56 3.51 -5.06 -9.31
CA ILE A 56 4.73 -5.81 -9.62
C ILE A 56 4.69 -7.20 -8.97
N GLY A 57 4.28 -7.29 -7.71
CA GLY A 57 4.16 -8.57 -6.99
C GLY A 57 3.18 -9.53 -7.66
N TRP A 58 2.01 -9.05 -8.06
CA TRP A 58 1.02 -9.84 -8.79
C TRP A 58 1.49 -10.21 -10.20
N ALA A 59 2.05 -9.25 -10.95
CA ALA A 59 2.55 -9.49 -12.30
C ALA A 59 3.65 -10.56 -12.31
N THR A 60 4.57 -10.52 -11.36
CA THR A 60 5.65 -11.52 -11.21
C THR A 60 5.08 -12.90 -10.89
N SER A 61 4.10 -12.98 -9.99
CA SER A 61 3.45 -14.23 -9.60
C SER A 61 2.68 -14.86 -10.76
N ILE A 62 1.95 -14.05 -11.53
CA ILE A 62 1.21 -14.48 -12.72
C ILE A 62 2.19 -14.96 -13.81
N TRP A 63 3.28 -14.23 -14.04
CA TRP A 63 4.31 -14.62 -15.00
C TRP A 63 4.96 -15.96 -14.65
N LEU A 64 5.32 -16.16 -13.38
CA LEU A 64 5.86 -17.43 -12.89
C LEU A 64 4.86 -18.58 -13.12
N LEU A 65 3.60 -18.39 -12.75
CA LEU A 65 2.55 -19.40 -12.99
C LEU A 65 2.38 -19.70 -14.48
N ALA A 66 2.34 -18.68 -15.33
CA ALA A 66 2.23 -18.85 -16.78
C ALA A 66 3.42 -19.64 -17.35
N SER A 67 4.64 -19.41 -16.85
CA SER A 67 5.84 -20.12 -17.29
C SER A 67 5.93 -21.59 -16.88
N ILE A 68 5.16 -22.01 -15.87
CA ILE A 68 5.10 -23.42 -15.42
C ILE A 68 4.08 -24.22 -16.26
N VAL A 69 3.07 -23.53 -16.81
CA VAL A 69 1.97 -24.15 -17.58
C VAL A 69 2.31 -24.30 -19.07
N VAL A 70 3.34 -23.59 -19.56
CA VAL A 70 3.90 -23.69 -20.92
C VAL A 70 5.02 -24.72 -20.96
#